data_AF-A0A1H6ZPK8-F1
#
_entry.id   AF-A0A1H6ZPK8-F1
#
_cell.length_a   1.000
_cell.length_b   1.000
_cell.length_c   1.000
_cell.angle_alpha   90.00
_cell.angle_beta   90.00
_cell.angle_gamma   90.00
#
_symmetry.space_group_name_H-M   'P 1'
#
loop_
_entity.id
_entity.type
_entity.pdbx_description
1 polymer ?
#
loop_
_entity_poly.entity_id
_entity_poly.type
_entity_poly.pdbx_seq_one_letter_code
_entity_poly.pdbx_strand_id
1 'polypeptide(L)' 'MTQRTYLRGTHERIAQVMAEPMTAAELAQRLALPYEAIASTLRGMHCRREVVKLKPKDASKPYRWKLREVA' A
#
# COMPACT_ATOMS: atom_id res chain seq x y z
N MET A 1 -0.47 26.98 -3.58
CA MET A 1 0.01 25.92 -2.68
C MET A 1 -0.55 24.58 -3.15
N THR A 2 0.09 23.94 -4.13
CA THR A 2 0.90 22.70 -3.97
C THR A 2 0.13 21.44 -3.52
N GLN A 3 -0.89 21.05 -4.30
CA GLN A 3 -1.52 19.72 -4.17
C GLN A 3 -0.64 18.56 -4.68
N ARG A 4 0.50 18.84 -5.33
CA ARG A 4 1.38 17.83 -5.96
C ARG A 4 2.30 17.09 -4.98
N THR A 5 2.45 17.55 -3.74
CA THR A 5 3.40 16.98 -2.76
C THR A 5 2.81 15.81 -1.97
N TYR A 6 1.49 15.74 -1.82
CA TYR A 6 0.83 14.76 -0.94
C TYR A 6 0.97 13.31 -1.42
N LEU A 7 0.96 13.06 -2.74
CA LEU A 7 0.95 11.69 -3.27
C LEU A 7 2.33 11.01 -3.23
N ARG A 8 3.42 11.77 -3.40
CA ARG A 8 4.79 11.21 -3.29
C ARG A 8 5.10 10.80 -1.84
N GLY A 9 4.71 11.64 -0.88
CA GLY A 9 4.88 11.34 0.55
C GLY A 9 4.11 10.09 1.00
N THR A 10 2.92 9.83 0.45
CA THR A 10 2.16 8.63 0.81
C THR A 10 2.81 7.35 0.27
N HIS A 11 3.43 7.36 -0.92
CA HIS A 11 4.18 6.20 -1.43
C HIS A 11 5.36 5.84 -0.52
N GLU A 12 6.17 6.84 -0.17
CA GLU A 12 7.36 6.64 0.66
C GLU A 12 6.96 6.20 2.08
N ARG A 13 5.89 6.78 2.64
CA ARG A 13 5.36 6.37 3.96
C ARG A 13 4.79 4.95 3.94
N ILE A 14 4.06 4.56 2.89
CA ILE A 14 3.62 3.16 2.75
C ILE A 14 4.82 2.23 2.69
N ALA A 15 5.86 2.57 1.91
CA ALA A 15 7.06 1.75 1.81
C ALA A 15 7.82 1.65 3.14
N GLN A 16 7.94 2.75 3.89
CA GLN A 16 8.58 2.75 5.20
C GLN A 16 7.82 1.92 6.25
N VAL A 17 6.49 1.97 6.22
CA VAL A 17 5.65 1.24 7.19
C VAL A 17 5.47 -0.24 6.81
N MET A 18 5.53 -0.56 5.52
CA MET A 18 5.35 -1.91 4.97
C MET A 18 6.66 -2.71 5.03
N ALA A 19 7.09 -3.04 6.24
CA ALA A 19 8.22 -3.95 6.46
C ALA A 19 7.85 -5.42 6.19
N GLU A 20 6.59 -5.80 6.47
CA GLU A 20 6.05 -7.14 6.24
C GLU A 20 4.80 -7.07 5.36
N PRO A 21 4.31 -8.19 4.79
CA PRO A 21 3.08 -8.18 4.01
C PRO A 21 1.86 -7.78 4.83
N MET A 22 1.22 -6.66 4.47
CA MET A 22 0.12 -6.04 5.22
C MET A 22 -1.14 -5.89 4.37
N THR A 23 -2.30 -5.82 5.01
CA THR A 23 -3.56 -5.47 4.35
C THR A 23 -3.68 -3.96 4.17
N ALA A 24 -4.51 -3.54 3.21
CA ALA A 24 -4.83 -2.12 3.03
C ALA A 24 -5.49 -1.49 4.27
N ALA A 25 -6.24 -2.30 5.05
CA ALA A 25 -6.85 -1.85 6.30
C ALA A 25 -5.82 -1.56 7.40
N GLU A 26 -4.82 -2.44 7.56
CA GLU A 26 -3.72 -2.23 8.53
C GLU A 26 -2.90 -0.98 8.17
N LEU A 27 -2.65 -0.75 6.88
CA LEU A 27 -1.95 0.46 6.41
C LEU A 27 -2.77 1.72 6.62
N ALA A 28 -4.08 1.67 6.38
CA ALA A 28 -4.99 2.78 6.64
C ALA A 28 -4.98 3.18 8.12
N GLN A 29 -5.02 2.19 9.03
CA GLN A 29 -4.93 2.43 10.47
C GLN A 29 -3.57 3.01 10.87
N ARG A 30 -2.45 2.40 10.42
CA ARG A 30 -1.09 2.87 10.78
C ARG A 30 -0.77 4.27 10.26
N LEU A 31 -1.26 4.62 9.09
CA LEU A 31 -1.02 5.92 8.47
C LEU A 31 -2.07 6.96 8.87
N ALA A 32 -3.11 6.57 9.61
CA ALA A 32 -4.29 7.38 9.92
C ALA A 32 -4.90 8.01 8.65
N LEU A 33 -4.98 7.21 7.57
CA LEU A 33 -5.50 7.63 6.27
C LEU A 33 -6.76 6.83 5.91
N PRO A 34 -7.68 7.40 5.10
CA PRO A 34 -8.85 6.67 4.62
C PRO A 34 -8.45 5.41 3.85
N TYR A 35 -9.18 4.31 4.09
CA TYR A 35 -8.97 3.04 3.40
C TYR A 35 -8.97 3.19 1.87
N GLU A 36 -9.90 3.99 1.33
CA GLU A 36 -10.00 4.21 -0.12
C GLU A 36 -8.75 4.88 -0.70
N ALA A 37 -8.18 5.84 0.03
CA ALA A 37 -6.94 6.50 -0.37
C ALA A 37 -5.80 5.49 -0.44
N ILE A 38 -5.60 4.69 0.60
CA ILE A 38 -4.59 3.62 0.63
C ILE A 38 -4.82 2.59 -0.48
N ALA A 39 -6.05 2.13 -0.67
CA ALA A 39 -6.40 1.16 -1.71
C ALA A 39 -6.17 1.70 -3.12
N SER A 40 -6.40 3.00 -3.35
CA SER A 40 -6.08 3.68 -4.61
C SER A 40 -4.56 3.78 -4.80
N THR A 41 -3.83 4.20 -3.76
CA THR A 41 -2.37 4.30 -3.77
C THR A 41 -1.70 2.95 -4.04
N LEU A 42 -2.10 1.89 -3.34
CA LEU A 42 -1.58 0.54 -3.55
C LEU A 42 -1.82 0.02 -4.97
N ARG A 43 -2.98 0.33 -5.56
CA ARG A 43 -3.26 0.03 -6.98
C ARG A 43 -2.29 0.77 -7.90
N GLY A 44 -2.03 2.04 -7.65
CA GLY A 44 -1.05 2.83 -8.39
C GLY A 44 0.36 2.25 -8.31
N MET A 45 0.82 1.92 -7.10
CA MET A 45 2.13 1.28 -6.86
C MET A 45 2.22 -0.10 -7.52
N HIS A 46 1.11 -0.86 -7.55
CA HIS A 46 1.06 -2.16 -8.21
C HIS A 46 1.19 -2.04 -9.73
N CYS A 47 0.52 -1.08 -10.36
CA CYS A 47 0.68 -0.80 -11.79
C CYS A 47 2.12 -0.42 -12.15
N ARG A 48 2.82 0.25 -11.23
CA ARG A 48 4.26 0.59 -11.35
C ARG A 48 5.19 -0.54 -10.97
N ARG A 49 4.66 -1.71 -10.60
CA ARG A 49 5.40 -2.90 -10.16
C ARG A 49 6.28 -2.67 -8.92
N GLU A 50 5.90 -1.71 -8.08
CA GLU A 50 6.57 -1.38 -6.80
C GLU A 50 6.06 -2.27 -5.65
N VAL A 51 4.79 -2.70 -5.73
CA VAL A 51 4.17 -3.61 -4.76
C VAL A 51 3.53 -4.81 -5.44
N VAL A 52 3.45 -5.91 -4.72
CA VAL A 52 2.83 -7.16 -5.15
C VAL A 52 1.59 -7.43 -4.30
N LYS A 53 0.48 -7.72 -4.97
CA LYS A 53 -0.75 -8.16 -4.32
C LYS A 53 -0.67 -9.67 -4.06
N LEU A 54 -0.63 -10.07 -2.80
CA LEU A 54 -0.63 -11.46 -2.37
C LEU A 54 -2.07 -11.95 -2.20
N LYS A 55 -2.43 -12.96 -2.99
CA LYS A 55 -3.72 -13.65 -2.86
C LYS A 55 -3.67 -14.60 -1.66
N PRO A 56 -4.61 -14.49 -0.71
CA PRO A 56 -4.67 -15.43 0.40
C PRO A 56 -5.08 -16.81 -0.10
N LYS A 57 -4.62 -17.87 0.58
CA LYS A 57 -5.03 -19.26 0.32
C LYS A 57 -6.53 -19.47 0.59
N ASP A 58 -7.05 -18.72 1.56
CA ASP A 58 -8.46 -18.71 1.96
C ASP A 58 -9.14 -17.46 1.40
N ALA A 59 -10.21 -17.64 0.62
CA ALA A 59 -10.97 -16.56 0.00
C ALA A 59 -11.64 -15.62 1.01
N SER A 60 -11.79 -16.05 2.27
CA SER A 60 -12.38 -15.28 3.36
C SER A 60 -11.40 -14.25 3.94
N LYS A 61 -10.11 -14.37 3.65
CA LYS A 61 -9.08 -13.47 4.18
C LYS A 61 -8.87 -12.25 3.26
N PRO A 62 -8.53 -11.09 3.82
CA PRO A 62 -8.18 -9.92 3.02
C PRO A 62 -6.87 -10.12 2.25
N TYR A 63 -6.79 -9.50 1.08
CA TYR A 63 -5.54 -9.45 0.31
C TYR A 63 -4.45 -8.72 1.08
N ARG A 64 -3.24 -9.28 1.04
CA ARG A 64 -2.04 -8.62 1.58
C ARG A 64 -1.23 -8.01 0.46
N TRP A 65 -0.45 -7.00 0.78
CA TRP A 65 0.41 -6.27 -0.13
C TRP A 65 1.82 -6.32 0.44
N LYS A 66 2.81 -6.60 -0.41
CA LYS A 66 4.24 -6.59 -0.06
C LYS A 66 4.97 -5.65 -1.02
N LEU A 67 5.98 -4.93 -0.54
CA LEU A 67 6.94 -4.27 -1.41
C LEU A 67 7.67 -5.28 -2.28
N ARG A 68 7.90 -4.93 -3.54
CA ARG A 68 8.79 -5.70 -4.40
C ARG A 68 10.23 -5.37 -4.01
N GLU A 69 11.00 -6.38 -3.66
CA GLU A 69 12.45 -6.22 -3.46
C GLU A 69 13.06 -5.82 -4.80
N VAL A 70 13.71 -4.66 -4.84
CA VAL A 70 14.53 -4.24 -5.98
C VAL A 70 15.85 -4.96 -5.80
N ALA A 71 16.12 -5.92 -6.69
CA ALA A 71 17.39 -6.65 -6.76
C ALA A 71 18.53 -5.74 -7.25
#